data_AF-A0A6J7Q907-F1
#
_entry.id   AF-A0A6J7Q907-F1
#
_cell.length_a   1.000
_cell.length_b   1.000
_cell.length_c   1.000
_cell.angle_alpha   90.00
_cell.angle_beta   90.00
_cell.angle_gamma   90.00
#
_symmetry.space_group_name_H-M   'P 1'
#
loop_
_entity.id
_entity.type
_entity.pdbx_description
1 polymer ?
#
loop_
_entity_poly.entity_id
_entity_poly.type
_entity_poly.pdbx_seq_one_letter_code
_entity_poly.pdbx_strand_id
1 'polypeptide(L)' 'MRLLTNNPAKRAGLEGYGLSITERVPMEIDANDHNVAYLHTKSERMGHTLSFEAQENTP' A
#
# COMPACT_ATOMS: atom_id res chain seq x y z
N MET A 1 -7.39 -4.17 16.05
CA MET A 1 -6.08 -3.51 15.77
C MET A 1 -6.18 -2.73 14.47
N ARG A 2 -5.36 -1.69 14.29
CA ARG A 2 -5.28 -0.91 13.04
C ARG A 2 -4.18 -1.49 12.15
N LEU A 3 -4.50 -1.88 10.91
CA LEU A 3 -3.55 -2.47 9.98
C LEU A 3 -3.01 -1.41 9.01
N LEU A 4 -1.72 -1.10 9.12
CA LEU A 4 -1.03 -0.23 8.19
C LEU A 4 -0.64 -1.02 6.92
N THR A 5 -1.42 -0.90 5.85
CA THR A 5 -1.11 -1.60 4.60
C THR A 5 -1.85 -1.05 3.38
N ASN A 6 -1.16 -1.09 2.23
CA ASN A 6 -1.76 -0.87 0.91
C ASN A 6 -2.14 -2.17 0.20
N ASN A 7 -1.75 -3.33 0.76
CA ASN A 7 -2.04 -4.63 0.19
C ASN A 7 -3.40 -5.13 0.71
N PRO A 8 -4.45 -5.18 -0.13
CA PRO A 8 -5.78 -5.61 0.31
C PRO A 8 -5.81 -7.08 0.79
N ALA A 9 -4.94 -7.95 0.26
CA ALA A 9 -4.91 -9.36 0.61
C ALA A 9 -4.37 -9.63 2.02
N LYS A 10 -3.61 -8.69 2.62
CA LYS A 10 -3.07 -8.87 3.97
C LYS A 10 -4.15 -8.97 5.04
N ARG A 11 -5.31 -8.34 4.84
CA ARG A 11 -6.41 -8.42 5.80
C ARG A 11 -6.90 -9.86 5.95
N ALA A 12 -7.29 -10.48 4.85
CA ALA A 12 -7.82 -11.85 4.84
C ALA A 12 -6.81 -12.85 5.42
N GLY A 13 -5.52 -12.70 5.08
CA GLY A 13 -4.46 -13.54 5.62
C GLY A 13 -4.34 -13.44 7.14
N LEU A 14 -4.38 -12.23 7.71
CA LEU A 14 -4.24 -12.00 9.15
C LEU A 14 -5.50 -12.36 9.95
N GLU A 15 -6.70 -12.13 9.40
CA GLU A 15 -7.95 -12.58 10.00
C GLU A 15 -7.99 -14.13 10.11
N GLY A 16 -7.38 -14.85 9.15
CA GLY A 16 -7.20 -16.30 9.21
C GLY A 16 -6.34 -16.80 10.38
N TYR A 17 -5.49 -15.95 10.96
CA TYR A 17 -4.72 -16.24 12.17
C TYR A 17 -5.45 -15.81 13.47
N GLY A 18 -6.73 -15.42 13.38
CA GLY A 18 -7.52 -14.97 14.53
C GLY A 18 -7.25 -13.54 14.97
N LEU A 19 -6.55 -12.74 14.16
CA LEU A 19 -6.31 -11.33 14.46
C LEU A 19 -7.50 -10.46 14.03
N SER A 20 -8.10 -9.75 14.99
CA SER A 20 -9.20 -8.82 14.70
C SER A 20 -8.69 -7.47 14.19
N ILE A 21 -8.87 -7.21 12.89
CA ILE A 21 -8.57 -5.94 12.24
C ILE A 21 -9.80 -5.05 12.29
N THR A 22 -9.67 -3.88 12.90
CA THR A 22 -10.78 -2.92 13.11
C THR A 22 -10.75 -1.77 12.09
N GLU A 23 -9.60 -1.53 11.47
CA GLU A 23 -9.39 -0.41 10.54
C GLU A 23 -8.19 -0.71 9.63
N ARG A 24 -8.26 -0.29 8.36
CA ARG A 24 -7.11 -0.21 7.46
C ARG A 24 -6.61 1.23 7.43
N VAL A 25 -5.34 1.42 7.73
CA VAL A 25 -4.64 2.71 7.60
C VAL A 25 -3.79 2.63 6.33
N PRO A 26 -4.06 3.47 5.30
CA PRO A 26 -3.21 3.56 4.12
C PRO A 26 -1.77 3.95 4.48
N MET A 27 -0.81 3.44 3.73
CA MET A 27 0.60 3.78 3.84
C MET A 27 1.02 4.54 2.59
N GLU A 28 0.71 5.83 2.55
CA GLU A 28 1.03 6.65 1.38
C GLU A 28 2.53 6.91 1.33
N ILE A 29 3.12 6.60 0.18
CA ILE A 29 4.50 6.96 -0.16
C ILE A 29 4.45 7.54 -1.55
N ASP A 30 5.17 8.64 -1.73
CA ASP A 30 5.29 9.24 -3.03
C ASP A 30 6.16 8.36 -3.95
N ALA A 31 5.84 8.41 -5.24
CA ALA A 31 6.65 7.74 -6.23
C ALA A 31 7.91 8.56 -6.51
N ASN A 32 9.04 7.87 -6.68
CA ASN A 32 10.28 8.42 -7.21
C ASN A 32 10.75 7.60 -8.42
N ASP A 33 11.75 8.13 -9.13
CA ASP A 33 12.25 7.54 -10.37
C ASP A 33 12.72 6.09 -10.22
N HIS A 34 13.15 5.70 -9.02
CA HIS A 34 13.61 4.34 -8.74
C HIS A 34 12.48 3.35 -8.44
N ASN A 35 11.35 3.81 -7.90
CA ASN A 35 10.29 2.93 -7.40
C ASN A 35 8.98 3.02 -8.20
N VAL A 36 8.83 4.01 -9.11
CA VAL A 36 7.58 4.27 -9.85
C VAL A 36 7.07 3.03 -10.60
N ALA A 37 7.93 2.34 -11.34
CA ALA A 37 7.55 1.14 -12.11
C ALA A 37 7.10 -0.02 -11.20
N TYR A 38 7.72 -0.14 -10.03
CA TYR A 38 7.37 -1.15 -9.04
C TYR A 38 6.02 -0.86 -8.37
N LEU A 39 5.78 0.41 -8.01
CA LEU A 39 4.50 0.84 -7.45
C LEU A 39 3.36 0.70 -8.47
N HIS A 40 3.61 1.01 -9.73
CA HIS A 40 2.66 0.79 -10.83
C HIS A 40 2.29 -0.70 -10.95
N THR A 41 3.30 -1.57 -10.99
CA THR A 41 3.11 -3.03 -11.03
C THR A 41 2.26 -3.53 -9.86
N LYS A 42 2.51 -3.01 -8.64
CA LYS A 42 1.72 -3.34 -7.45
C LYS A 42 0.26 -2.90 -7.56
N SER A 43 0.01 -1.71 -8.10
CA SER A 43 -1.34 -1.21 -8.32
C SER A 43 -2.06 -2.07 -9.36
N GLU A 44 -1.53 -2.15 -10.57
CA GLU A 44 -2.22 -2.79 -11.71
C GLU A 44 -2.36 -4.30 -11.57
N ARG A 45 -1.31 -4.99 -11.13
CA ARG A 45 -1.29 -6.46 -11.17
C ARG A 45 -1.74 -7.09 -9.87
N MET A 46 -1.62 -6.37 -8.75
CA MET A 46 -1.89 -6.90 -7.41
C MET A 46 -2.99 -6.13 -6.67
N GLY A 47 -3.62 -5.14 -7.30
CA GLY A 47 -4.73 -4.37 -6.74
C GLY A 47 -4.36 -3.54 -5.52
N HIS A 48 -3.10 -3.12 -5.37
CA HIS A 48 -2.71 -2.27 -4.25
C HIS A 48 -3.38 -0.90 -4.36
N THR A 49 -3.86 -0.37 -3.23
CA THR A 49 -4.36 1.01 -3.15
C THR A 49 -3.17 1.94 -2.92
N LEU A 50 -2.73 2.66 -3.96
CA LEU A 50 -1.62 3.61 -3.90
C LEU A 50 -2.06 4.95 -4.50
N SER A 51 -1.71 6.04 -3.83
CA SER A 51 -1.81 7.41 -4.36
C SER A 51 -0.48 7.71 -5.05
N PHE A 52 -0.51 8.04 -6.33
CA PHE A 52 0.70 8.40 -7.09
C PHE A 52 0.84 9.92 -7.07
N GLU A 53 1.31 10.47 -5.96
CA GLU A 53 1.78 11.84 -5.92
C GLU A 53 3.29 11.84 -6.23
N ALA A 54 3.71 12.74 -7.10
CA ALA A 54 5.11 12.86 -7.49
C ALA A 54 5.85 13.60 -6.37
N GLN A 55 6.99 13.07 -5.91
CA GLN A 55 7.90 13.91 -5.12
C GLN A 55 8.44 15.01 -6.04
N GLU A 56 8.02 16.25 -5.80
CA GLU A 56 8.81 17.39 -6.24
C GLU A 56 10.13 17.32 -5.46
N ASN A 57 11.15 16.74 -6.11
CA ASN A 57 12.53 16.82 -5.65
C ASN A 57 12.95 18.30 -5.68
N THR A 58 12.64 19.03 -4.61
CA THR A 58 13.20 20.36 -4.39
C THR A 58 14.68 20.14 -4.04
N PRO A 59 15.61 20.76 -4.78
CA PRO A 59 17.06 20.57 -4.60
C PRO A 59 17.56 21.07 -3.23
#